data_AF-A0A6B0WFG0-F1
#
_entry.id   AF-A0A6B0WFG0-F1
#
_cell.length_a   1.000
_cell.length_b   1.000
_cell.length_c   1.000
_cell.angle_alpha   90.00
_cell.angle_beta   90.00
_cell.angle_gamma   90.00
#
_symmetry.space_group_name_H-M   'P 1'
#
loop_
_entity.id
_entity.type
_entity.pdbx_description
1 polymer ?
#
loop_
_entity_poly.entity_id
_entity_poly.type
_entity_poly.pdbx_seq_one_letter_code
_entity_poly.pdbx_strand_id
1 'polypeptide(L)'
;MPAAAETGDDAFRALVAEFADANFRAKEALAERMLATGHPRVRDVLTALLEDRLFERERDARIFVVESNDERLTAFQLLDPASLDPVEAVAADLLRRIITNNRLRRFLRGTIARFSLSSADPGVRLEAARELLRDLDEETIDLLRRRAQVETNPDVAYELETALALEALDHGYPAVRVAAVETLSGRLNPVVHN
;
A
#
# COMPACT_ATOMS: atom_id res chain seq x y z
N MET A 1 -5.21 -14.44 -27.62
CA MET A 1 -3.78 -14.08 -27.72
C MET A 1 -3.25 -13.84 -26.30
N PRO A 2 -2.59 -14.82 -25.66
CA PRO A 2 -2.11 -14.70 -24.28
C PRO A 2 -0.63 -14.30 -24.14
N ALA A 3 0.20 -14.46 -25.18
CA ALA A 3 1.66 -14.34 -25.10
C ALA A 3 2.20 -12.96 -24.67
N ALA A 4 1.46 -11.87 -24.93
CA ALA A 4 1.91 -10.52 -24.57
C ALA A 4 1.72 -10.22 -23.07
N ALA A 5 0.68 -10.80 -22.44
CA ALA A 5 0.46 -10.67 -21.00
C ALA A 5 1.48 -11.52 -20.21
N GLU A 6 1.72 -12.75 -20.67
CA GLU A 6 2.73 -13.65 -20.07
C GLU A 6 4.14 -13.04 -20.10
N THR A 7 4.51 -12.35 -21.19
CA THR A 7 5.82 -11.68 -21.29
C THR A 7 5.94 -10.49 -20.33
N GLY A 8 4.83 -9.76 -20.09
CA GLY A 8 4.78 -8.64 -19.14
C GLY A 8 4.87 -9.12 -17.69
N ASP A 9 4.16 -10.19 -17.37
CA ASP A 9 4.16 -10.81 -16.04
C ASP A 9 5.52 -11.42 -15.71
N ASP A 10 6.18 -12.06 -16.67
CA ASP A 10 7.53 -12.61 -16.48
C ASP A 10 8.58 -11.52 -16.29
N ALA A 11 8.49 -10.42 -17.03
CA ALA A 11 9.35 -9.25 -16.81
C ALA A 11 9.08 -8.62 -15.43
N PHE A 12 7.82 -8.59 -14.99
CA PHE A 12 7.45 -8.12 -13.66
C PHE A 12 8.01 -9.03 -12.57
N ARG A 13 7.88 -10.36 -12.69
CA ARG A 13 8.47 -11.34 -11.77
C ARG A 13 10.00 -11.17 -11.67
N ALA A 14 10.66 -10.91 -12.79
CA ALA A 14 12.10 -10.64 -12.79
C ALA A 14 12.45 -9.36 -12.01
N LEU A 15 11.69 -8.28 -12.19
CA LEU A 15 11.85 -7.04 -11.40
C LEU A 15 11.61 -7.27 -9.91
N VAL A 16 10.60 -8.06 -9.55
CA VAL A 16 10.33 -8.41 -8.15
C VAL A 16 11.50 -9.19 -7.57
N ALA A 17 12.05 -10.16 -8.30
CA ALA A 17 13.19 -10.96 -7.85
C ALA A 17 14.43 -10.11 -7.50
N GLU A 18 14.63 -8.94 -8.12
CA GLU A 18 15.72 -8.01 -7.78
C GLU A 18 15.67 -7.55 -6.30
N PHE A 19 14.53 -7.62 -5.61
CA PHE A 19 14.42 -7.26 -4.19
C PHE A 19 15.18 -8.20 -3.23
N ALA A 20 15.44 -9.46 -3.62
CA ALA A 20 16.10 -10.44 -2.75
C ALA A 20 17.53 -10.02 -2.40
N ASP A 21 18.28 -9.53 -3.41
CA ASP A 21 19.69 -9.18 -3.27
C ASP A 21 19.93 -7.67 -3.12
N ALA A 22 18.90 -6.84 -3.33
CA ALA A 22 19.00 -5.39 -3.23
C ALA A 22 19.22 -4.91 -1.78
N ASN A 23 20.17 -4.00 -1.60
CA ASN A 23 20.27 -3.21 -0.37
C ASN A 23 19.10 -2.21 -0.26
N PHE A 24 18.87 -1.63 0.93
CA PHE A 24 17.73 -0.74 1.15
C PHE A 24 17.62 0.43 0.17
N ARG A 25 18.73 1.05 -0.26
CA ARG A 25 18.71 2.12 -1.27
C ARG A 25 18.36 1.60 -2.66
N ALA A 26 18.86 0.42 -3.02
CA ALA A 26 18.50 -0.23 -4.26
C ALA A 26 17.01 -0.62 -4.26
N LYS A 27 16.45 -1.04 -3.12
CA LYS A 27 15.00 -1.29 -2.97
C LYS A 27 14.16 -0.02 -3.18
N GLU A 28 14.60 1.14 -2.69
CA GLU A 28 13.95 2.42 -2.97
C GLU A 28 13.90 2.69 -4.48
N ALA A 29 15.04 2.59 -5.18
CA ALA A 29 15.11 2.79 -6.63
C ALA A 29 14.31 1.74 -7.44
N LEU A 30 14.27 0.49 -6.97
CA LEU A 30 13.47 -0.57 -7.58
C LEU A 30 11.98 -0.27 -7.47
N ALA A 31 11.52 0.21 -6.32
CA ALA A 31 10.12 0.59 -6.13
C ALA A 31 9.71 1.70 -7.11
N GLU A 32 10.54 2.73 -7.31
CA GLU A 32 10.28 3.78 -8.30
C GLU A 32 10.25 3.24 -9.74
N ARG A 33 11.22 2.39 -10.10
CA ARG A 33 11.25 1.72 -11.41
C ARG A 33 9.98 0.90 -11.66
N MET A 34 9.51 0.16 -10.66
CA MET A 34 8.31 -0.64 -10.77
C MET A 34 7.07 0.24 -10.99
N LEU A 35 6.94 1.34 -10.27
CA LEU A 35 5.83 2.27 -10.46
C LEU A 35 5.81 2.86 -11.87
N ALA A 36 6.99 3.12 -12.46
CA ALA A 36 7.11 3.58 -13.84
C ALA A 36 6.67 2.52 -14.88
N THR A 37 6.65 1.23 -14.54
CA THR A 37 6.13 0.19 -15.45
C THR A 37 4.61 0.26 -15.63
N GLY A 38 3.89 0.83 -14.65
CA GLY A 38 2.43 0.88 -14.65
C GLY A 38 1.75 -0.49 -14.50
N HIS A 39 2.49 -1.55 -14.15
CA HIS A 39 1.92 -2.88 -13.99
C HIS A 39 0.87 -2.89 -12.85
N PRO A 40 -0.32 -3.51 -13.03
CA PRO A 40 -1.43 -3.41 -12.09
C PRO A 40 -1.08 -3.94 -10.69
N ARG A 41 -0.17 -4.91 -10.59
CA ARG A 41 0.28 -5.52 -9.32
C ARG A 41 1.42 -4.80 -8.61
N VAL A 42 1.94 -3.69 -9.15
CA VAL A 42 3.03 -2.95 -8.48
C VAL A 42 2.62 -2.55 -7.07
N ARG A 43 1.41 -2.01 -6.91
CA ARG A 43 0.88 -1.60 -5.61
C ARG A 43 0.83 -2.77 -4.64
N ASP A 44 0.29 -3.90 -5.08
CA ASP A 44 0.12 -5.11 -4.26
C ASP A 44 1.48 -5.61 -3.76
N VAL A 45 2.49 -5.70 -4.63
CA VAL A 45 3.83 -6.15 -4.27
C VAL A 45 4.56 -5.17 -3.34
N LEU A 46 4.51 -3.86 -3.63
CA LEU A 46 5.15 -2.87 -2.75
C LEU A 46 4.48 -2.78 -1.38
N THR A 47 3.16 -3.00 -1.32
CA THR A 47 2.41 -3.10 -0.06
C THR A 47 2.81 -4.36 0.70
N ALA A 48 2.90 -5.51 0.02
CA ALA A 48 3.40 -6.73 0.63
C ALA A 48 4.85 -6.57 1.14
N LEU A 49 5.70 -5.79 0.45
CA LEU A 49 7.05 -5.49 0.93
C LEU A 49 7.01 -4.61 2.19
N LEU A 50 6.15 -3.59 2.20
CA LEU A 50 5.94 -2.71 3.36
C LEU A 50 5.48 -3.50 4.61
N GLU A 51 4.63 -4.49 4.40
CA GLU A 51 4.05 -5.36 5.45
C GLU A 51 4.92 -6.58 5.78
N ASP A 52 6.16 -6.64 5.29
CA ASP A 52 7.06 -7.80 5.45
C ASP A 52 6.45 -9.15 4.99
N ARG A 53 5.54 -9.10 4.01
CA ARG A 53 4.89 -10.25 3.36
C ARG A 53 5.59 -10.70 2.08
N LEU A 54 6.76 -10.16 1.75
CA LEU A 54 7.60 -10.69 0.66
C LEU A 54 8.58 -11.73 1.20
N PHE A 55 8.53 -12.92 0.62
CA PHE A 55 9.40 -14.04 0.97
C PHE A 55 10.03 -14.64 -0.27
N GLU A 56 11.27 -15.05 -0.14
CA GLU A 56 11.98 -15.85 -1.13
C GLU A 56 11.94 -17.31 -0.75
N ARG A 57 11.64 -18.18 -1.70
CA ARG A 57 11.68 -19.62 -1.52
C ARG A 57 13.09 -20.14 -1.76
N GLU A 58 13.67 -20.81 -0.77
CA GLU A 58 15.08 -21.24 -0.81
C GLU A 58 15.40 -22.21 -1.93
N ARG A 59 14.43 -23.07 -2.33
CA ARG A 59 14.63 -24.09 -3.35
C ARG A 59 14.99 -23.52 -4.73
N ASP A 60 14.43 -22.37 -5.09
CA ASP A 60 14.54 -21.82 -6.44
C ASP A 60 14.79 -20.30 -6.49
N ALA A 61 15.09 -19.69 -5.33
CA ALA A 61 15.38 -18.27 -5.17
C ALA A 61 14.29 -17.35 -5.77
N ARG A 62 13.04 -17.82 -5.81
CA ARG A 62 11.90 -17.05 -6.33
C ARG A 62 11.20 -16.31 -5.21
N ILE A 63 10.75 -15.09 -5.50
CA ILE A 63 10.00 -14.26 -4.56
C ILE A 63 8.50 -14.47 -4.73
N PHE A 64 7.82 -14.63 -3.60
CA PHE A 64 6.39 -14.79 -3.47
C PHE A 64 5.84 -13.80 -2.45
N VAL A 65 4.56 -13.49 -2.60
CA VAL A 65 3.79 -12.79 -1.56
C VAL A 65 3.17 -13.85 -0.65
N VAL A 66 3.20 -13.66 0.66
CA VAL A 66 2.45 -14.52 1.58
C VAL A 66 1.10 -13.90 1.93
N GLU A 67 0.08 -14.74 2.10
CA GLU A 67 -1.25 -14.28 2.52
C GLU A 67 -1.23 -13.65 3.93
N SER A 68 -0.45 -14.24 4.84
CA SER A 68 -0.26 -13.76 6.22
C SER A 68 1.20 -13.82 6.62
N ASN A 69 1.68 -12.81 7.35
CA ASN A 69 3.01 -12.78 7.97
C ASN A 69 3.00 -13.22 9.45
N ASP A 70 1.94 -13.89 9.92
CA ASP A 70 1.86 -14.36 11.29
C ASP A 70 2.96 -15.40 11.57
N GLU A 71 3.96 -15.01 12.36
CA GLU A 71 5.12 -15.83 12.72
C GLU A 71 4.74 -17.10 13.51
N ARG A 72 3.47 -17.23 13.95
CA ARG A 72 2.95 -18.45 14.60
C ARG A 72 2.57 -19.54 13.60
N LEU A 73 2.49 -19.21 12.30
CA LEU A 73 2.17 -20.17 11.27
C LEU A 73 3.37 -21.06 10.98
N THR A 74 3.12 -22.36 10.88
CA THR A 74 4.15 -23.36 10.50
C THR A 74 4.38 -23.40 9.00
N ALA A 75 3.41 -22.95 8.21
CA ALA A 75 3.49 -22.84 6.77
C ALA A 75 2.78 -21.58 6.28
N PHE A 76 3.32 -20.95 5.25
CA PHE A 76 2.73 -19.80 4.60
C PHE A 76 2.17 -20.18 3.23
N GLN A 77 0.96 -19.71 2.92
CA GLN A 77 0.40 -19.80 1.57
C GLN A 77 1.11 -18.79 0.67
N LEU A 78 1.81 -19.30 -0.34
CA LEU A 78 2.49 -18.49 -1.35
C LEU A 78 1.50 -18.06 -2.43
N LEU A 79 1.58 -16.79 -2.80
CA LEU A 79 0.87 -16.15 -3.89
C LEU A 79 1.88 -15.69 -4.95
N ASP A 80 1.54 -15.89 -6.23
CA ASP A 80 2.36 -15.37 -7.32
C ASP A 80 2.32 -13.83 -7.33
N PRO A 81 3.45 -13.11 -7.41
CA PRO A 81 3.44 -11.65 -7.33
C PRO A 81 2.77 -10.98 -8.55
N ALA A 82 2.71 -11.63 -9.72
CA ALA A 82 2.12 -11.07 -10.93
C ALA A 82 0.63 -11.34 -11.07
N SER A 83 0.13 -12.50 -10.60
CA SER A 83 -1.30 -12.82 -10.65
C SER A 83 -2.03 -12.71 -9.31
N LEU A 84 -1.31 -12.82 -8.19
CA LEU A 84 -1.82 -13.05 -6.83
C LEU A 84 -2.56 -14.38 -6.64
N ASP A 85 -2.41 -15.31 -7.58
CA ASP A 85 -3.01 -16.64 -7.45
C ASP A 85 -2.24 -17.47 -6.43
N PRO A 86 -2.94 -18.28 -5.62
CA PRO A 86 -2.30 -19.21 -4.70
C PRO A 86 -1.52 -20.27 -5.48
N VAL A 87 -0.25 -20.44 -5.10
CA VAL A 87 0.67 -21.40 -5.73
C VAL A 87 0.73 -22.68 -4.89
N GLU A 88 1.28 -22.58 -3.69
CA GLU A 88 1.42 -23.69 -2.74
C GLU A 88 1.63 -23.17 -1.31
N ALA A 89 1.36 -24.00 -0.32
CA ALA A 89 1.75 -23.74 1.07
C ALA A 89 3.14 -24.31 1.33
N VAL A 90 4.06 -23.48 1.82
CA VAL A 90 5.45 -23.87 2.09
C VAL A 90 5.76 -23.63 3.57
N ALA A 91 6.51 -24.56 4.16
CA ALA A 91 6.95 -24.45 5.54
C ALA A 91 7.79 -23.17 5.75
N ALA A 92 7.56 -22.49 6.87
CA ALA A 92 8.15 -21.17 7.15
C ALA A 92 9.68 -21.18 7.18
N ASP A 93 10.30 -22.32 7.52
CA ASP A 93 11.74 -22.54 7.56
C ASP A 93 12.40 -22.66 6.18
N LEU A 94 11.61 -22.91 5.12
CA LEU A 94 12.08 -22.97 3.72
C LEU A 94 11.93 -21.61 3.00
N LEU A 95 11.61 -20.56 3.76
CA LEU A 95 11.30 -19.24 3.24
C LEU A 95 12.19 -18.18 3.91
N ARG A 96 12.87 -17.38 3.08
CA ARG A 96 13.68 -16.25 3.52
C ARG A 96 12.88 -14.96 3.40
N ARG A 97 12.60 -14.30 4.52
CA ARG A 97 11.88 -13.02 4.53
C ARG A 97 12.72 -11.90 3.92
N ILE A 98 12.11 -11.11 3.04
CA ILE A 98 12.73 -9.92 2.47
C ILE A 98 12.60 -8.76 3.47
N ILE A 99 13.67 -8.51 4.22
CA ILE A 99 13.65 -7.51 5.30
C ILE A 99 13.53 -6.06 4.79
N THR A 100 12.83 -5.24 5.56
CA THR A 100 12.74 -3.78 5.40
C THR A 100 13.28 -3.05 6.63
N ASN A 101 13.54 -1.74 6.52
CA ASN A 101 13.92 -0.90 7.65
C ASN A 101 12.97 0.31 7.76
N ASN A 102 12.99 1.03 8.89
CA ASN A 102 12.09 2.15 9.14
C ASN A 102 12.20 3.30 8.11
N ARG A 103 13.33 3.44 7.43
CA ARG A 103 13.52 4.42 6.37
C ARG A 103 12.81 3.97 5.10
N LEU A 104 13.07 2.74 4.65
CA LEU A 104 12.45 2.14 3.48
C LEU A 104 10.94 2.03 3.67
N ARG A 105 10.45 1.68 4.86
CA ARG A 105 9.01 1.64 5.16
C ARG A 105 8.34 3.00 4.96
N ARG A 106 8.92 4.07 5.50
CA ARG A 106 8.42 5.44 5.28
C ARG A 106 8.42 5.82 3.80
N PHE A 107 9.53 5.55 3.10
CA PHE A 107 9.63 5.80 1.67
C PHE A 107 8.57 5.04 0.85
N LEU A 108 8.40 3.73 1.11
CA LEU A 108 7.42 2.91 0.43
C LEU A 108 6.00 3.42 0.69
N ARG A 109 5.67 3.74 1.96
CA ARG A 109 4.36 4.29 2.32
C ARG A 109 4.07 5.59 1.57
N GLY A 110 4.97 6.57 1.61
CA GLY A 110 4.78 7.85 0.93
C GLY A 110 4.69 7.70 -0.59
N THR A 111 5.46 6.78 -1.17
CA THR A 111 5.46 6.54 -2.62
C THR A 111 4.20 5.79 -3.08
N ILE A 112 3.80 4.72 -2.39
CA ILE A 112 2.56 3.97 -2.66
C ILE A 112 1.35 4.89 -2.51
N ALA A 113 1.31 5.69 -1.44
CA ALA A 113 0.26 6.66 -1.18
C ALA A 113 0.14 7.67 -2.33
N ARG A 114 1.24 8.31 -2.71
CA ARG A 114 1.27 9.31 -3.78
C ARG A 114 0.81 8.73 -5.11
N PHE A 115 1.30 7.55 -5.47
CA PHE A 115 0.91 6.85 -6.68
C PHE A 115 -0.59 6.52 -6.68
N SER A 116 -1.08 5.92 -5.59
CA SER A 116 -2.46 5.47 -5.50
C SER A 116 -3.45 6.64 -5.46
N LEU A 117 -3.14 7.73 -4.73
CA LEU A 117 -3.94 8.96 -4.73
C LEU A 117 -3.93 9.69 -6.08
N SER A 118 -2.90 9.47 -6.92
CA SER A 118 -2.84 10.02 -8.28
C SER A 118 -3.54 9.17 -9.35
N SER A 119 -4.06 8.00 -8.97
CA SER A 119 -4.73 7.08 -9.90
C SER A 119 -5.94 7.75 -10.56
N ALA A 120 -6.15 7.48 -11.85
CA ALA A 120 -7.35 7.90 -12.56
C ALA A 120 -8.62 7.23 -11.99
N ASP A 121 -8.48 6.01 -11.47
CA ASP A 121 -9.58 5.25 -10.88
C ASP A 121 -9.92 5.77 -9.47
N PRO A 122 -11.16 6.29 -9.23
CA PRO A 122 -11.60 6.73 -7.92
C PRO A 122 -11.58 5.63 -6.85
N GLY A 123 -11.81 4.36 -7.21
CA GLY A 123 -11.80 3.24 -6.27
C GLY A 123 -10.41 3.03 -5.66
N VAL A 124 -9.36 3.11 -6.49
CA VAL A 124 -7.96 3.03 -6.03
C VAL A 124 -7.62 4.20 -5.11
N ARG A 125 -8.08 5.41 -5.44
CA ARG A 125 -7.87 6.59 -4.60
C ARG A 125 -8.59 6.49 -3.26
N LEU A 126 -9.81 5.96 -3.25
CA LEU A 126 -10.61 5.77 -2.05
C LEU A 126 -9.93 4.79 -1.09
N GLU A 127 -9.50 3.64 -1.61
CA GLU A 127 -8.80 2.64 -0.82
C GLU A 127 -7.50 3.20 -0.25
N ALA A 128 -6.73 3.95 -1.05
CA ALA A 128 -5.53 4.63 -0.58
C ALA A 128 -5.82 5.64 0.55
N ALA A 129 -6.87 6.44 0.42
CA ALA A 129 -7.27 7.39 1.46
C ALA A 129 -7.64 6.66 2.78
N ARG A 130 -8.34 5.53 2.69
CA ARG A 130 -8.71 4.71 3.87
C ARG A 130 -7.52 4.05 4.54
N GLU A 131 -6.58 3.52 3.77
CA GLU A 131 -5.37 2.93 4.35
C GLU A 131 -4.53 3.99 5.06
N LEU A 132 -4.40 5.17 4.46
CA LEU A 132 -3.69 6.30 5.08
C LEU A 132 -4.38 6.81 6.34
N LEU A 133 -5.71 6.75 6.40
CA LEU A 133 -6.48 7.11 7.60
C LEU A 133 -6.11 6.24 8.82
N ARG A 134 -5.65 5.00 8.62
CA ARG A 134 -5.28 4.08 9.72
C ARG A 134 -3.96 4.45 10.40
N ASP A 135 -3.08 5.16 9.70
CA ASP A 135 -1.76 5.56 10.19
C ASP A 135 -1.42 6.97 9.66
N LEU A 136 -1.98 7.98 10.34
CA LEU A 136 -1.80 9.39 9.99
C LEU A 136 -0.50 9.94 10.58
N ASP A 137 0.50 10.12 9.71
CA ASP A 137 1.71 10.89 10.00
C ASP A 137 1.77 12.21 9.21
N GLU A 138 2.72 13.08 9.54
CA GLU A 138 2.86 14.41 8.93
C GLU A 138 2.98 14.33 7.39
N GLU A 139 3.75 13.36 6.89
CA GLU A 139 3.93 13.15 5.44
C GLU A 139 2.62 12.71 4.77
N THR A 140 1.90 11.79 5.40
CA THR A 140 0.61 11.29 4.93
C THR A 140 -0.44 12.39 4.91
N ILE A 141 -0.50 13.22 5.95
CA ILE A 141 -1.41 14.38 6.01
C ILE A 141 -1.13 15.36 4.87
N ASP A 142 0.14 15.63 4.58
CA ASP A 142 0.50 16.51 3.45
C ASP A 142 0.08 15.93 2.09
N LEU A 143 0.15 14.62 1.90
CA LEU A 143 -0.35 13.95 0.70
C LEU A 143 -1.87 14.09 0.58
N LEU A 144 -2.60 13.81 1.67
CA LEU A 144 -4.06 13.90 1.71
C LEU A 144 -4.53 15.34 1.46
N ARG A 145 -3.87 16.33 2.07
CA ARG A 145 -4.16 17.76 1.88
C ARG A 145 -3.99 18.19 0.43
N ARG A 146 -2.92 17.76 -0.24
CA ARG A 146 -2.70 18.03 -1.68
C ARG A 146 -3.76 17.37 -2.55
N ARG A 147 -4.16 16.13 -2.23
CA ARG A 147 -5.18 15.43 -3.00
C ARG A 147 -6.56 16.07 -2.83
N ALA A 148 -6.91 16.49 -1.62
CA ALA A 148 -8.21 17.10 -1.30
C ALA A 148 -8.50 18.36 -2.13
N GLN A 149 -7.47 19.12 -2.52
CA GLN A 149 -7.61 20.33 -3.34
C GLN A 149 -8.09 20.07 -4.78
N VAL A 150 -7.93 18.84 -5.28
CA VAL A 150 -8.21 18.48 -6.68
C VAL A 150 -9.14 17.28 -6.80
N GLU A 151 -9.62 16.72 -5.69
CA GLU A 151 -10.52 15.58 -5.71
C GLU A 151 -11.93 16.00 -6.10
N THR A 152 -12.56 15.20 -6.96
CA THR A 152 -13.90 15.45 -7.47
C THR A 152 -14.87 14.33 -7.13
N ASN A 153 -14.36 13.14 -6.77
CA ASN A 153 -15.20 12.05 -6.34
C ASN A 153 -15.67 12.28 -4.88
N PRO A 154 -16.98 12.23 -4.59
CA PRO A 154 -17.52 12.57 -3.27
C PRO A 154 -17.09 11.58 -2.18
N ASP A 155 -16.99 10.29 -2.48
CA ASP A 155 -16.58 9.27 -1.51
C ASP A 155 -15.11 9.45 -1.12
N VAL A 156 -14.26 9.76 -2.10
CA VAL A 156 -12.84 10.05 -1.82
C VAL A 156 -12.71 11.36 -1.04
N ALA A 157 -13.40 12.42 -1.45
CA ALA A 157 -13.39 13.70 -0.75
C ALA A 157 -13.83 13.54 0.72
N TYR A 158 -14.84 12.70 0.96
CA TYR A 158 -15.25 12.33 2.31
C TYR A 158 -14.08 11.74 3.10
N GLU A 159 -13.41 10.68 2.65
CA GLU A 159 -12.31 10.10 3.43
C GLU A 159 -11.14 11.08 3.65
N LEU A 160 -10.81 11.90 2.65
CA LEU A 160 -9.75 12.91 2.75
C LEU A 160 -10.07 13.96 3.82
N GLU A 161 -11.29 14.49 3.81
CA GLU A 161 -11.73 15.49 4.80
C GLU A 161 -11.83 14.88 6.20
N THR A 162 -12.19 13.60 6.33
CA THR A 162 -12.19 12.89 7.63
C THR A 162 -10.77 12.84 8.20
N ALA A 163 -9.79 12.47 7.39
CA ALA A 163 -8.39 12.42 7.81
C ALA A 163 -7.87 13.78 8.27
N LEU A 164 -8.17 14.84 7.51
CA LEU A 164 -7.76 16.21 7.86
C LEU A 164 -8.46 16.72 9.13
N ALA A 165 -9.73 16.34 9.35
CA ALA A 165 -10.44 16.66 10.58
C ALA A 165 -9.84 15.93 11.79
N LEU A 166 -9.43 14.67 11.67
CA LEU A 166 -8.75 13.95 12.75
C LEU A 166 -7.41 14.61 13.11
N GLU A 167 -6.60 15.01 12.13
CA GLU A 167 -5.35 15.74 12.41
C GLU A 167 -5.61 17.09 13.09
N ALA A 168 -6.60 17.84 12.59
CA ALA A 168 -7.03 19.10 13.18
C ALA A 168 -7.56 18.93 14.61
N LEU A 169 -8.17 17.79 14.95
CA LEU A 169 -8.64 17.49 16.30
C LEU A 169 -7.48 17.26 17.27
N ASP A 170 -6.43 16.58 16.84
CA ASP A 170 -5.29 16.24 17.67
C ASP A 170 -4.31 17.41 17.82
N HIS A 171 -4.11 18.20 16.75
CA HIS A 171 -3.01 19.18 16.64
C HIS A 171 -3.50 20.63 16.46
N GLY A 172 -4.80 20.85 16.23
CA GLY A 172 -5.35 22.17 16.01
C GLY A 172 -5.46 23.03 17.28
N TYR A 173 -5.48 24.36 17.09
CA TYR A 173 -5.85 25.29 18.16
C TYR A 173 -7.34 25.15 18.52
N PRO A 174 -7.78 25.63 19.70
CA PRO A 174 -9.12 25.33 20.22
C PRO A 174 -10.28 25.54 19.23
N ALA A 175 -10.28 26.63 18.45
CA ALA A 175 -11.31 26.90 17.45
C ALA A 175 -11.31 25.88 16.28
N VAL A 176 -10.13 25.45 15.85
CA VAL A 176 -9.95 24.44 14.78
C VAL A 176 -10.42 23.07 15.26
N ARG A 177 -10.15 22.72 16.52
CA ARG A 177 -10.62 21.47 17.12
C ARG A 177 -12.14 21.38 17.21
N VAL A 178 -12.82 22.49 17.53
CA VAL A 178 -14.30 22.53 17.56
C VAL A 178 -14.88 22.28 16.16
N ALA A 179 -14.35 22.94 15.13
CA ALA A 179 -14.77 22.71 13.74
C ALA A 179 -14.51 21.26 13.28
N ALA A 180 -13.39 20.67 13.72
CA ALA A 180 -13.10 19.26 13.47
C ALA A 180 -14.12 18.32 14.15
N VAL A 181 -14.50 18.58 15.40
CA VAL A 181 -15.53 17.80 16.10
C VAL A 181 -16.88 17.89 15.39
N GLU A 182 -17.29 19.07 14.93
CA GLU A 182 -18.54 19.25 14.18
C GLU A 182 -18.52 18.44 12.88
N THR A 183 -17.40 18.51 12.15
CA THR A 183 -17.17 17.76 10.91
C THR A 183 -17.25 16.25 11.14
N LEU A 184 -16.59 15.74 12.18
CA LEU A 184 -16.58 14.31 12.50
C LEU A 184 -17.92 13.82 13.06
N SER A 185 -18.62 14.67 13.82
CA SER A 185 -19.94 14.35 14.40
C SER A 185 -21.03 14.24 13.33
N GLY A 186 -20.97 15.06 12.27
CA GLY A 186 -21.84 14.93 11.10
C GLY A 186 -21.59 13.67 10.27
N ARG A 187 -20.42 13.04 10.44
CA ARG A 187 -19.97 11.85 9.69
C ARG A 187 -20.24 10.55 10.44
N LEU A 188 -20.14 10.57 11.77
CA LEU A 188 -20.46 9.46 12.66
C LEU A 188 -21.97 9.25 12.85
N ASN A 189 -22.78 10.28 12.58
CA ASN A 189 -24.23 10.17 12.50
C ASN A 189 -24.65 10.10 11.02
N PRO A 190 -24.63 8.93 10.36
CA PRO A 190 -25.42 8.79 9.15
C PRO A 190 -26.87 8.90 9.62
N VAL A 191 -27.48 10.06 9.44
CA VAL A 191 -28.93 10.20 9.60
C VAL A 191 -29.53 9.15 8.69
N VAL A 192 -30.08 8.12 9.32
CA VAL A 192 -30.84 7.05 8.70
C VAL A 192 -32.01 7.73 7.98
N HIS A 193 -31.85 7.97 6.68
CA HIS A 193 -32.98 8.22 5.81
C HIS A 193 -33.49 6.87 5.34
N ASN A 194 -34.58 6.45 5.97
CA ASN A 194 -35.47 5.38 5.54
C ASN A 194 -35.95 5.58 4.10
#